data_AF-A0A160F2A1-F1
#
_entry.id   AF-A0A160F2A1-F1
#
_cell.length_a   1.000
_cell.length_b   1.000
_cell.length_c   1.000
_cell.angle_alpha   90.00
_cell.angle_beta   90.00
_cell.angle_gamma   90.00
#
_symmetry.space_group_name_H-M   'P 1'
#
loop_
_entity.id
_entity.type
_entity.pdbx_description
1 polymer ?
#
loop_
_entity_poly.entity_id
_entity_poly.type
_entity_poly.pdbx_seq_one_letter_code
_entity_poly.pdbx_strand_id
1 'polypeptide(L)' 'MLDWVIAKMKREFGVEVKGEEVGYEAYEFYHDEMGQLLIPVEHVKKLPNPLLLEALMYVERV' A
#
# COMPACT_ATOMS: atom_id res chain seq x y z
N MET A 1 8.73 4.47 9.21
CA MET A 1 7.64 3.77 8.47
C MET A 1 8.04 3.55 7.02
N LEU A 2 8.55 4.56 6.32
CA LEU A 2 8.99 4.45 4.93
C LEU A 2 10.30 3.65 4.75
N ASP A 3 11.06 3.42 5.82
CA ASP A 3 12.39 2.80 5.77
C ASP A 3 12.38 1.43 5.10
N TRP A 4 11.33 0.63 5.33
CA TRP A 4 11.21 -0.69 4.70
C TRP A 4 10.96 -0.60 3.19
N VAL A 5 10.17 0.39 2.74
CA VAL A 5 9.94 0.64 1.30
C VAL A 5 11.22 1.14 0.66
N ILE A 6 11.90 2.11 1.26
CA ILE A 6 13.18 2.64 0.75
C ILE A 6 14.21 1.52 0.62
N ALA A 7 14.33 0.68 1.66
CA ALA A 7 15.23 -0.47 1.64
C ALA A 7 14.84 -1.50 0.57
N LYS A 8 13.54 -1.73 0.35
CA LYS A 8 13.03 -2.62 -0.69
C LYS A 8 13.31 -2.06 -2.10
N MET A 9 13.10 -0.76 -2.31
CA MET A 9 13.38 -0.09 -3.59
C MET A 9 14.84 -0.22 -4.00
N LYS A 10 15.76 0.03 -3.05
CA LYS A 10 17.20 -0.14 -3.27
C LYS A 10 17.57 -1.59 -3.55
N ARG A 11 17.04 -2.54 -2.77
CA ARG A 11 17.42 -3.97 -2.87
C ARG A 11 16.88 -4.63 -4.13
N GLU A 12 15.62 -4.39 -4.48
CA GLU A 12 14.94 -5.12 -5.57
C GLU A 12 15.07 -4.41 -6.93
N PHE A 13 15.17 -3.08 -6.92
CA PHE A 13 15.14 -2.27 -8.15
C PHE A 13 16.41 -1.41 -8.34
N GLY A 14 17.31 -1.36 -7.36
CA GLY A 14 18.53 -0.55 -7.44
C GLY A 14 18.29 0.97 -7.39
N VAL A 15 17.08 1.40 -7.03
CA VAL A 15 16.70 2.82 -6.99
C VAL A 15 16.96 3.39 -5.60
N GLU A 16 17.68 4.52 -5.53
CA GLU A 16 17.81 5.30 -4.32
C GLU A 16 16.63 6.26 -4.19
N VAL A 17 15.73 5.96 -3.25
CA VAL A 17 14.51 6.74 -2.99
C VAL A 17 14.68 7.52 -1.69
N LYS A 18 14.39 8.82 -1.73
CA LYS A 18 14.27 9.63 -0.50
C LYS A 18 12.85 9.53 0.05
N GLY A 19 12.70 9.60 1.37
CA GLY A 19 11.38 9.51 2.01
C GLY A 19 10.39 10.58 1.51
N GLU A 20 10.88 11.78 1.21
CA GLU A 20 10.11 12.89 0.62
C GLU A 20 9.59 12.64 -0.80
N GLU A 21 10.13 11.61 -1.49
CA GLU A 21 9.74 11.22 -2.85
C GLU A 21 8.69 10.09 -2.84
N VAL A 22 8.36 9.57 -1.66
CA VAL A 22 7.35 8.52 -1.50
C VAL A 22 6.04 9.16 -1.05
N GLY A 23 5.05 9.14 -1.94
CA GLY A 23 3.67 9.41 -1.58
C GLY A 23 3.13 8.32 -0.67
N TYR A 24 2.32 8.71 0.31
CA TYR A 24 1.67 7.79 1.23
C TYR A 24 0.19 8.18 1.35
N GLU A 25 -0.67 7.20 1.13
CA GLU A 25 -2.11 7.30 1.36
C GLU A 25 -2.58 6.10 2.17
N ALA A 26 -3.52 6.33 3.07
CA ALA A 26 -4.14 5.28 3.85
C ALA A 26 -5.62 5.54 4.00
N TYR A 27 -6.41 4.48 3.92
CA TYR A 27 -7.86 4.56 4.06
C TYR A 27 -8.40 3.32 4.76
N GLU A 28 -9.38 3.53 5.62
CA GLU A 28 -10.13 2.47 6.29
C GLU A 28 -11.36 2.13 5.45
N PHE A 29 -11.37 0.94 4.86
CA PHE A 29 -12.49 0.45 4.09
C PHE A 29 -13.34 -0.51 4.91
N TYR A 30 -14.64 -0.24 4.97
CA TYR A 30 -15.59 -1.22 5.43
C TYR A 30 -15.78 -2.34 4.40
N HIS A 31 -16.23 -3.51 4.85
CA HIS A 31 -16.38 -4.68 3.97
C HIS A 31 -17.33 -4.45 2.78
N ASP A 32 -18.32 -3.59 2.93
CA ASP A 32 -19.27 -3.20 1.88
C ASP A 32 -18.70 -2.18 0.88
N GLU A 33 -17.63 -1.48 1.24
CA GLU A 33 -16.88 -0.59 0.36
C GLU A 33 -15.79 -1.35 -0.44
N MET A 34 -15.42 -2.54 0.01
CA MET A 34 -14.39 -3.36 -0.62
C MET A 34 -14.87 -4.06 -1.89
N GLY A 35 -14.32 -3.63 -3.02
CA GLY A 35 -14.57 -4.29 -4.31
C GLY A 35 -14.01 -5.71 -4.36
N GLN A 36 -14.78 -6.65 -4.95
CA GLN A 36 -14.38 -8.07 -5.08
C GLN A 36 -13.10 -8.29 -5.90
N LEU A 37 -12.71 -7.30 -6.72
CA LEU A 37 -11.47 -7.31 -7.50
C LEU A 37 -10.22 -7.11 -6.62
N LEU A 38 -10.36 -6.48 -5.45
CA LEU A 38 -9.25 -6.29 -4.52
C LEU A 38 -9.06 -7.54 -3.65
N ILE A 39 -10.14 -8.00 -3.02
CA ILE A 39 -10.14 -9.18 -2.18
C ILE A 39 -11.45 -9.93 -2.46
N PRO A 40 -11.41 -11.23 -2.79
CA PRO A 40 -12.64 -12.00 -2.98
C PRO A 40 -13.50 -12.00 -1.72
N VAL A 41 -14.83 -11.93 -1.88
CA VAL A 41 -15.80 -11.78 -0.78
C VAL A 41 -15.64 -12.83 0.31
N GLU A 42 -15.37 -14.08 -0.08
CA GLU A 42 -15.19 -15.19 0.87
C GLU A 42 -13.96 -15.03 1.78
N HIS A 43 -13.00 -14.21 1.36
CA HIS A 43 -11.83 -13.84 2.16
C HIS A 43 -12.09 -12.57 2.96
N VAL A 44 -12.77 -11.56 2.40
CA VAL A 44 -13.09 -10.29 3.10
C VAL A 44 -13.81 -10.55 4.42
N LYS A 45 -14.80 -11.44 4.44
CA LYS A 45 -15.57 -11.79 5.66
C LYS A 45 -14.73 -12.32 6.82
N LYS A 46 -13.50 -12.75 6.57
CA LYS A 46 -12.56 -13.30 7.58
C LYS A 46 -11.64 -12.23 8.17
N LEU A 47 -11.67 -11.02 7.63
CA LEU A 47 -10.79 -9.91 7.99
C LEU A 47 -11.50 -8.96 8.97
N PRO A 48 -10.74 -8.12 9.72
CA PRO A 48 -11.32 -7.06 10.55
C PRO A 48 -12.22 -6.12 9.73
N ASN A 49 -13.16 -5.46 10.38
CA ASN A 49 -14.04 -4.47 9.73
C ASN A 49 -14.10 -3.21 10.62
N PRO A 50 -13.52 -2.07 10.22
CA PRO A 50 -12.93 -1.80 8.90
C PRO A 50 -11.52 -2.41 8.70
N LEU A 51 -11.08 -2.46 7.45
CA LEU A 51 -9.71 -2.79 7.05
C LEU A 51 -8.92 -1.52 6.73
N LEU A 52 -7.73 -1.38 7.31
CA LEU A 52 -6.77 -0.38 6.86
C LEU A 52 -6.04 -0.87 5.60
N LEU A 53 -6.14 -0.11 4.51
CA LEU A 53 -5.30 -0.26 3.33
C LEU A 53 -4.34 0.93 3.23
N GLU A 54 -3.05 0.63 3.12
CA GLU A 54 -1.97 1.60 2.97
C GLU A 54 -1.36 1.46 1.56
N ALA A 55 -1.26 2.57 0.85
CA ALA A 55 -0.61 2.67 -0.45
C ALA A 55 0.65 3.55 -0.33
N LEU A 56 1.77 3.02 -0.79
CA LEU A 56 3.03 3.76 -0.92
C LEU A 56 3.39 3.84 -2.40
N MET A 57 3.62 5.06 -2.89
CA MET A 57 3.88 5.32 -4.29
C MET A 57 5.17 6.11 -4.46
N TYR A 58 6.08 5.58 -5.26
CA TYR A 58 7.25 6.31 -5.76
C TYR A 58 7.01 6.66 -7.22
N VAL A 59 7.14 7.94 -7.57
CA VAL A 59 7.05 8.40 -8.96
C VAL A 59 8.42 8.91 -9.37
N GLU A 60 9.07 8.18 -10.27
CA GLU A 60 10.30 8.63 -10.92
C GLU A 60 9.99 9.88 -11.74
N ARG A 61 10.58 11.03 -11.36
CA ARG A 61 10.47 12.25 -12.15
C ARG A 61 11.49 12.16 -13.29
N VAL A 62 11.01 11.80 -14.47
CA VAL A 62 11.76 11.83 -15.74
C VAL A 62 11.95 13.27 -16.21
#